data_AF-Q7X0K4-F1
#
_entry.id   AF-Q7X0K4-F1
#
_cell.length_a   1.000
_cell.length_b   1.000
_cell.length_c   1.000
_cell.angle_alpha   90.00
_cell.angle_beta   90.00
_cell.angle_gamma   90.00
#
_symmetry.space_group_name_H-M   'P 1'
#
loop_
_entity.id
_entity.type
_entity.pdbx_description
1 polymer ?
#
loop_
_entity_poly.entity_id
_entity_poly.type
_entity_poly.pdbx_seq_one_letter_code
_entity_poly.pdbx_strand_id
1 'polypeptide(L)'
;KPRNAAAGSLRQKDPRISAKRGLRGLFYGVGRPESLGVGTQQELLEKLGQLGFSVDPHYQVVRGVEGIEQGYQAMLAARKSLPFEADGVTVKLNNLSLWSELGYTAKTPRFAIAYKFPAE
;
A
#
# COMPACT_ATOMS: atom_id res chain seq x y z
N LYS A 1 -4.48 -20.13 0.08
CA LYS A 1 -4.58 -18.68 -0.23
C LYS A 1 -3.22 -18.15 -0.67
N PRO A 2 -3.14 -17.35 -1.74
CA PRO A 2 -1.97 -16.60 -2.21
C PRO A 2 -1.05 -16.07 -1.11
N ARG A 3 -1.61 -15.51 -0.01
CA ARG A 3 -0.84 -15.09 1.17
C ARG A 3 0.13 -16.15 1.71
N ASN A 4 -0.34 -17.39 1.91
CA ASN A 4 0.48 -18.47 2.48
C ASN A 4 1.53 -18.97 1.49
N ALA A 5 1.18 -19.01 0.20
CA ALA A 5 2.10 -19.37 -0.87
C ALA A 5 3.26 -18.36 -0.97
N ALA A 6 2.96 -17.05 -0.92
CA ALA A 6 3.98 -16.01 -0.92
C ALA A 6 4.88 -16.06 0.33
N ALA A 7 4.28 -16.18 1.52
CA ALA A 7 5.04 -16.26 2.77
C ALA A 7 5.97 -17.48 2.83
N GLY A 8 5.47 -18.66 2.43
CA GLY A 8 6.28 -19.88 2.37
C GLY A 8 7.38 -19.81 1.31
N SER A 9 7.13 -19.09 0.21
CA SER A 9 8.11 -18.88 -0.86
C SER A 9 9.25 -17.93 -0.43
N LEU A 10 8.95 -16.88 0.33
CA LEU A 10 9.95 -15.94 0.85
C LEU A 10 10.83 -16.53 1.96
N ARG A 11 10.33 -17.54 2.69
CA ARG A 11 11.03 -18.17 3.83
C ARG A 11 11.82 -19.43 3.45
N GLN A 12 12.01 -19.70 2.16
CA GLN A 12 12.85 -20.83 1.73
C GLN A 12 14.31 -20.57 2.11
N LYS A 13 14.99 -21.60 2.64
CA LYS A 13 16.42 -21.52 2.95
C LYS A 13 17.27 -21.44 1.69
N ASP A 14 16.84 -22.12 0.62
CA ASP A 14 17.50 -22.06 -0.68
C ASP A 14 16.83 -20.99 -1.56
N PRO A 15 17.51 -19.88 -1.89
CA PRO A 15 16.93 -18.79 -2.68
C PRO A 15 16.58 -19.21 -4.11
N ARG A 16 17.18 -20.29 -4.63
CA ARG A 16 16.84 -20.84 -5.96
C ARG A 16 15.42 -21.40 -6.01
N ILE A 17 14.87 -21.81 -4.86
CA ILE A 17 13.47 -22.22 -4.77
C ILE A 17 12.57 -21.00 -4.88
N SER A 18 12.88 -19.91 -4.15
CA SER A 18 12.14 -18.65 -4.22
C SER A 18 12.19 -18.01 -5.60
N ALA A 19 13.34 -18.07 -6.28
CA ALA A 19 13.53 -17.53 -7.62
C ALA A 19 12.59 -18.15 -8.68
N LYS A 20 12.17 -19.41 -8.47
CA LYS A 20 11.18 -20.10 -9.34
C LYS A 20 9.73 -19.72 -9.02
N ARG A 21 9.50 -18.91 -7.99
CA ARG A 21 8.16 -18.46 -7.59
C ARG A 21 7.94 -17.10 -8.22
N GLY A 22 6.80 -16.91 -8.89
CA GLY A 22 6.40 -15.65 -9.52
C GLY A 22 6.04 -14.55 -8.52
N LEU A 23 6.86 -14.34 -7.49
CA LEU A 23 6.66 -13.31 -6.48
C LEU A 23 6.72 -11.93 -7.13
N ARG A 24 5.92 -11.01 -6.58
CA ARG A 24 5.88 -9.60 -6.95
C ARG A 24 5.85 -8.78 -5.66
N GLY A 25 6.48 -7.61 -5.68
CA GLY A 25 6.42 -6.64 -4.61
C GLY A 25 5.72 -5.39 -5.08
N LEU A 26 4.88 -4.80 -4.22
CA LEU A 26 4.32 -3.46 -4.40
C LEU A 26 4.77 -2.61 -3.21
N PHE A 27 5.44 -1.51 -3.50
CA PHE A 27 6.03 -0.62 -2.51
C PHE A 27 5.12 0.59 -2.32
N TYR A 28 4.84 0.94 -1.07
CA TYR A 28 3.85 1.96 -0.72
C TYR A 28 4.35 3.00 0.29
N GLY A 29 5.63 2.95 0.64
CA GLY A 29 6.23 3.82 1.65
C GLY A 29 7.70 3.52 1.86
N VAL A 30 8.37 4.42 2.59
CA VAL A 30 9.77 4.30 3.00
C VAL A 30 9.89 4.67 4.48
N GLY A 31 11.00 4.30 5.11
CA GLY A 31 11.23 4.61 6.52
C GLY A 31 11.45 6.10 6.82
N ARG A 32 11.97 6.87 5.85
CA ARG A 32 12.30 8.31 5.98
C ARG A 32 11.91 9.08 4.72
N PRO A 33 10.62 9.34 4.47
CA PRO A 33 10.18 9.99 3.23
C PRO A 33 10.75 11.41 3.05
N GLU A 34 11.05 12.12 4.15
CA GLU A 34 11.70 13.42 4.15
C GLU A 34 13.08 13.42 3.45
N SER A 35 13.79 12.28 3.47
CA SER A 35 15.09 12.13 2.79
C SER A 35 14.98 12.09 1.26
N LEU A 36 13.77 11.89 0.73
CA LEU A 36 13.51 11.85 -0.71
C LEU A 36 13.01 13.20 -1.26
N GLY A 37 12.87 14.23 -0.42
CA GLY A 37 12.43 15.57 -0.82
C GLY A 37 10.99 15.61 -1.31
N VAL A 38 10.13 14.71 -0.84
CA VAL A 38 8.70 14.64 -1.18
C VAL A 38 7.85 15.24 -0.07
N GLY A 39 6.81 15.99 -0.46
CA GLY A 39 5.84 16.60 0.46
C GLY A 39 4.55 15.80 0.61
N THR A 40 4.26 14.91 -0.34
CA THR A 40 3.03 14.11 -0.33
C THR A 40 3.25 12.61 -0.48
N GLN A 41 2.28 11.82 -0.01
CA GLN A 41 2.24 10.37 -0.22
C GLN A 41 2.15 10.04 -1.72
N GLN A 42 1.45 10.85 -2.51
CA GLN A 42 1.43 10.71 -3.98
C GLN A 42 2.83 10.88 -4.57
N GLU A 43 3.51 11.99 -4.26
CA GLU A 43 4.88 12.24 -4.75
C GLU A 43 5.84 11.14 -4.30
N LEU A 44 5.65 10.57 -3.11
CA LEU A 44 6.43 9.42 -2.65
C LEU A 44 6.24 8.19 -3.55
N LEU A 45 4.99 7.86 -3.93
CA LEU A 45 4.72 6.73 -4.83
C LEU A 45 5.30 6.99 -6.23
N GLU A 46 5.17 8.22 -6.74
CA GLU A 46 5.77 8.63 -8.01
C GLU A 46 7.29 8.53 -7.97
N LYS A 47 7.92 8.99 -6.88
CA LYS A 47 9.37 8.91 -6.68
C LYS A 47 9.86 7.47 -6.59
N LEU A 48 9.14 6.59 -5.89
CA LEU A 48 9.44 5.16 -5.85
C LEU A 48 9.38 4.54 -7.25
N GLY A 49 8.37 4.89 -8.04
CA GLY A 49 8.26 4.48 -9.45
C GLY A 49 9.46 4.93 -10.29
N GLN A 50 9.86 6.21 -10.16
CA GLN A 50 11.05 6.76 -10.84
C GLN A 50 12.35 6.05 -10.44
N LEU A 51 12.44 5.55 -9.21
CA LEU A 51 13.59 4.79 -8.71
C LEU A 51 13.57 3.30 -9.13
N GLY A 52 12.56 2.87 -9.89
CA GLY A 52 12.43 1.50 -10.39
C GLY A 52 11.69 0.53 -9.45
N PHE A 53 11.10 1.02 -8.36
CA PHE A 53 10.23 0.20 -7.51
C PHE A 53 8.84 0.08 -8.13
N SER A 54 8.26 -1.11 -8.08
CA SER A 54 6.87 -1.32 -8.48
C SER A 54 5.92 -0.72 -7.44
N VAL A 55 5.06 0.20 -7.85
CA VAL A 55 3.99 0.77 -7.02
C VAL A 55 2.63 0.28 -7.54
N ASP A 56 1.61 0.25 -6.68
CA ASP A 56 0.27 -0.15 -7.09
C ASP A 56 -0.32 0.89 -8.05
N PRO A 57 -0.67 0.56 -9.30
CA PRO A 57 -1.22 1.55 -10.24
C PRO A 57 -2.66 1.97 -9.93
N HIS A 58 -3.34 1.33 -8.96
CA HIS A 58 -4.74 1.59 -8.65
C HIS A 58 -4.96 2.60 -7.52
N TYR A 59 -3.91 3.24 -6.99
CA TYR A 59 -4.09 4.27 -5.96
C TYR A 59 -4.84 5.49 -6.49
N GLN A 60 -5.54 6.18 -5.61
CA GLN A 60 -6.27 7.41 -5.94
C GLN A 60 -6.01 8.48 -4.88
N VAL A 61 -5.89 9.73 -5.32
CA VAL A 61 -5.91 10.90 -4.44
C VAL A 61 -7.32 11.46 -4.43
N VAL A 62 -7.93 11.46 -3.25
CA VAL A 62 -9.31 11.86 -3.04
C VAL A 62 -9.39 12.99 -2.02
N ARG A 63 -10.53 13.69 -1.98
CA ARG A 63 -10.78 14.79 -1.04
C ARG A 63 -12.00 14.48 -0.18
N GLY A 64 -11.89 14.76 1.12
CA GLY A 64 -12.98 14.57 2.06
C GLY A 64 -13.31 13.10 2.34
N VAL A 65 -14.28 12.89 3.23
CA VAL A 65 -14.74 11.55 3.61
C VAL A 65 -15.54 10.92 2.47
N GLU A 66 -16.29 11.74 1.74
CA GLU A 66 -17.09 11.32 0.58
C GLU A 66 -16.20 10.76 -0.54
N GLY A 67 -15.05 11.40 -0.79
CA GLY A 67 -14.09 10.90 -1.77
C GLY A 67 -13.44 9.58 -1.34
N ILE A 68 -13.19 9.39 -0.04
CA ILE A 68 -12.71 8.12 0.52
C ILE A 68 -13.74 7.02 0.28
N GLU A 69 -15.01 7.29 0.57
CA GLU A 69 -16.10 6.31 0.39
C GLU A 69 -16.26 5.92 -1.08
N GLN A 70 -16.24 6.90 -2.00
CA GLN A 70 -16.31 6.64 -3.43
C GLN A 70 -15.14 5.78 -3.92
N GLY A 71 -13.91 6.08 -3.49
CA GLY A 71 -12.73 5.28 -3.82
C GLY A 71 -12.80 3.86 -3.25
N TYR A 72 -13.30 3.71 -2.02
CA TYR A 72 -13.53 2.42 -1.39
C TYR A 72 -14.52 1.56 -2.19
N GLN A 73 -15.67 2.12 -2.57
CA GLN A 73 -16.69 1.40 -3.34
C GLN A 73 -16.18 1.02 -4.74
N ALA A 74 -15.45 1.91 -5.41
CA ALA A 74 -14.82 1.61 -6.69
C ALA A 74 -13.84 0.44 -6.57
N MET A 75 -13.03 0.40 -5.51
CA MET A 75 -12.09 -0.69 -5.29
C MET A 75 -12.75 -2.00 -4.85
N LEU A 76 -13.82 -1.92 -4.06
CA LEU A 76 -14.61 -3.09 -3.72
C LEU A 76 -15.23 -3.74 -4.97
N ALA A 77 -15.77 -2.92 -5.88
CA ALA A 77 -16.34 -3.39 -7.15
C ALA A 77 -15.27 -4.02 -8.06
N ALA A 78 -14.07 -3.43 -8.13
CA ALA A 78 -12.96 -3.93 -8.92
C ALA A 78 -12.13 -5.04 -8.24
N ARG A 79 -12.40 -5.38 -6.98
CA ARG A 79 -11.60 -6.33 -6.18
C ARG A 79 -11.30 -7.64 -6.92
N LYS A 80 -12.30 -8.20 -7.61
CA LYS A 80 -12.18 -9.49 -8.32
C LYS A 80 -11.43 -9.41 -9.66
N SER A 81 -11.25 -8.22 -10.23
CA SER A 81 -10.49 -8.02 -11.46
C SER A 81 -9.01 -7.73 -11.21
N LEU A 82 -8.61 -7.48 -9.96
CA LEU A 82 -7.22 -7.27 -9.61
C LEU A 82 -6.39 -8.55 -9.84
N PRO A 83 -5.14 -8.44 -10.31
CA PRO A 83 -4.26 -9.58 -10.51
C PRO A 83 -3.68 -10.14 -9.19
N PHE A 84 -4.18 -9.67 -8.03
CA PHE A 84 -3.77 -10.07 -6.69
C PHE A 84 -4.94 -10.00 -5.71
N GLU A 85 -4.84 -10.71 -4.59
CA GLU A 85 -5.82 -10.62 -3.51
C GLU A 85 -5.66 -9.31 -2.73
N ALA A 86 -6.73 -8.52 -2.66
CA ALA A 86 -6.84 -7.36 -1.79
C ALA A 86 -7.86 -7.64 -0.67
N ASP A 87 -7.53 -7.25 0.56
CA ASP A 87 -8.39 -7.44 1.75
C ASP A 87 -9.05 -6.12 2.23
N GLY A 88 -8.82 -5.03 1.50
CA GLY A 88 -9.30 -3.69 1.79
C GLY A 88 -8.47 -2.64 1.07
N VAL A 89 -8.67 -1.39 1.46
CA VAL A 89 -7.86 -0.25 1.04
C VAL A 89 -7.14 0.35 2.24
N THR A 90 -6.01 1.02 2.00
CA THR A 90 -5.34 1.83 3.04
C THR A 90 -5.59 3.29 2.75
N VAL A 91 -6.26 3.98 3.66
CA VAL A 91 -6.47 5.42 3.59
C VAL A 91 -5.34 6.11 4.35
N LYS A 92 -4.68 7.08 3.72
CA LYS A 92 -3.61 7.87 4.32
C LYS A 92 -3.87 9.35 4.06
N LEU A 93 -3.49 10.21 5.00
CA LEU A 93 -3.37 11.64 4.70
C LEU A 93 -2.32 11.84 3.62
N ASN A 94 -2.65 12.61 2.59
CA ASN A 94 -1.72 12.82 1.48
C ASN A 94 -0.54 13.72 1.88
N ASN A 95 -0.77 14.75 2.72
CA ASN A 95 0.29 15.64 3.17
C ASN A 95 1.15 14.96 4.25
N LEU A 96 2.45 14.79 3.97
CA LEU A 96 3.39 14.13 4.87
C LEU A 96 3.75 14.98 6.10
N SER A 97 3.61 16.31 6.05
CA SER A 97 3.86 17.14 7.23
C SER A 97 2.91 16.78 8.38
N LEU A 98 1.67 16.39 8.05
CA LEU A 98 0.66 15.95 9.02
C LEU A 98 0.99 14.60 9.65
N TRP A 99 1.85 13.80 9.02
CA TRP A 99 2.25 12.51 9.58
C TRP A 99 3.13 12.71 10.81
N SER A 100 4.07 13.65 10.75
CA SER A 100 4.90 14.05 11.88
C SER A 100 4.08 14.74 12.97
N GLU A 101 3.13 15.59 12.60
CA GLU A 101 2.28 16.32 13.53
C GLU A 101 1.33 15.39 14.31
N LEU A 102 0.63 14.50 13.61
CA LEU A 102 -0.29 13.55 14.23
C LEU A 102 0.45 12.40 14.93
N GLY A 103 1.61 12.01 14.38
CA GLY A 103 2.45 10.97 14.91
C GLY A 103 1.76 9.61 15.03
N TYR A 104 2.13 8.89 16.09
CA TYR A 104 1.73 7.51 16.34
C TYR A 104 1.06 7.40 17.71
N THR A 105 0.21 6.39 17.87
CA THR A 105 -0.13 5.82 19.17
C THR A 105 1.00 4.89 19.63
N ALA A 106 0.80 4.15 20.72
CA ALA A 106 1.76 3.12 21.14
C ALA A 106 2.01 2.03 20.09
N LYS A 107 1.13 1.85 19.09
CA LYS A 107 1.22 0.76 18.10
C LYS A 107 0.90 1.13 16.65
N THR A 108 0.21 2.25 16.40
CA THR A 108 -0.36 2.56 15.07
C THR A 108 -0.17 4.03 14.68
N PRO A 109 0.01 4.35 13.39
CA PRO A 109 -0.01 5.74 12.91
C PRO A 109 -1.40 6.35 13.10
N ARG A 110 -1.46 7.66 13.38
CA ARG A 110 -2.73 8.41 13.43
C ARG A 110 -3.16 8.97 12.06
N PHE A 111 -2.26 9.00 11.10
CA PHE A 111 -2.46 9.54 9.76
C PHE A 111 -2.90 8.49 8.72
N ALA A 112 -3.08 7.23 9.12
CA ALA A 112 -3.43 6.13 8.22
C ALA A 112 -4.34 5.09 8.88
N ILE A 113 -5.26 4.53 8.11
CA ILE A 113 -6.16 3.47 8.54
C ILE A 113 -6.38 2.44 7.42
N ALA A 114 -6.50 1.16 7.78
CA ALA A 114 -6.88 0.11 6.86
C ALA A 114 -8.42 -0.04 6.88
N TYR A 115 -9.07 0.25 5.75
CA TYR A 115 -10.50 0.06 5.57
C TYR A 115 -10.76 -1.28 4.88
N LYS A 116 -11.16 -2.28 5.67
CA LYS A 116 -11.29 -3.67 5.23
C LYS A 116 -12.56 -3.91 4.43
N PHE A 117 -12.44 -4.71 3.38
CA PHE A 117 -13.60 -5.23 2.66
C PHE A 117 -14.35 -6.26 3.52
N PRO A 118 -15.65 -6.48 3.25
CA PRO A 118 -16.37 -7.60 3.83
C PRO A 118 -15.65 -8.93 3.52
N ALA A 119 -15.72 -9.85 4.47
CA ALA A 119 -15.30 -11.22 4.22
C ALA A 119 -16.11 -11.81 3.06
N GLU A 120 -15.44 -12.60 2.22
CA GLU A 120 -16.12 -13.48 1.25
C GLU A 120 -16.53 -14.79 1.91
#